data_AF-A0A7C7GP65-F1
#
_entry.id   AF-A0A7C7GP65-F1
#
_cell.length_a   1.000
_cell.length_b   1.000
_cell.length_c   1.000
_cell.angle_alpha   90.00
_cell.angle_beta   90.00
_cell.angle_gamma   90.00
#
_symmetry.space_group_name_H-M   'P 1'
#
loop_
_entity.id
_entity.type
_entity.pdbx_description
1 polymer ?
#
loop_
_entity_poly.entity_id
_entity_poly.type
_entity_poly.pdbx_seq_one_letter_code
_entity_poly.pdbx_strand_id
1 'polypeptide(L)'
;KRLIHISVIWGRPVQKKPNAEAVVSTANQLRNYFAQKKYQKNGFALNAQLGEGVILVFQGKDKKGRAARLLLSNPKNKDGEAGENISLTLSYIEKPEDPDVFKIKDGDF
;
A
#
# COMPACT_ATOMS: atom_id res chain seq x y z
N LYS A 1 -11.74 12.11 17.56
CA LYS A 1 -11.63 10.91 16.70
C LYS A 1 -10.14 10.62 16.48
N ARG A 2 -9.64 9.46 16.89
CA ARG A 2 -8.25 9.03 16.63
C ARG A 2 -8.22 8.32 15.28
N LEU A 3 -7.22 8.58 14.43
CA LEU A 3 -7.08 7.95 13.12
C LEU A 3 -6.36 6.61 13.29
N ILE A 4 -7.11 5.51 13.19
CA ILE A 4 -6.63 4.16 13.54
C ILE A 4 -6.07 3.44 12.32
N HIS A 5 -6.74 3.64 11.17
CA HIS A 5 -6.30 3.18 9.86
C HIS A 5 -6.69 4.23 8.81
N ILE A 6 -5.74 4.59 7.95
CA ILE A 6 -5.96 5.47 6.81
C ILE A 6 -5.44 4.77 5.57
N SER A 7 -6.22 4.82 4.49
CA SER A 7 -5.76 4.45 3.15
C SER A 7 -5.90 5.64 2.20
N VAL A 8 -4.86 5.91 1.44
CA VAL A 8 -4.86 6.87 0.33
C VAL A 8 -4.65 6.09 -0.95
N ILE A 9 -5.50 6.34 -1.94
CA ILE A 9 -5.59 5.56 -3.16
C ILE A 9 -5.44 6.49 -4.37
N TRP A 10 -4.55 6.13 -5.30
CA TRP A 10 -4.38 6.76 -6.59
C TRP A 10 -4.62 5.76 -7.72
N GLY A 11 -4.98 6.27 -8.89
CA GLY A 11 -5.28 5.46 -10.06
C GLY A 11 -6.67 4.84 -10.01
N ARG A 12 -6.83 3.62 -10.49
CA ARG A 12 -8.03 2.83 -10.23
C ARG A 12 -8.10 2.47 -8.74
N PRO A 13 -9.29 2.41 -8.11
CA PRO A 13 -10.63 2.63 -8.63
C PRO A 13 -11.09 4.09 -8.68
N VAL A 14 -10.32 5.06 -8.16
CA VAL A 14 -10.79 6.45 -7.99
C VAL A 14 -10.80 7.28 -9.28
N GLN A 15 -10.09 6.83 -10.33
CA GLN A 15 -10.01 7.49 -11.63
C GLN A 15 -10.54 6.58 -12.76
N LYS A 16 -11.39 7.11 -13.65
CA LYS A 16 -11.90 6.35 -14.81
C LYS A 16 -10.82 6.05 -15.86
N LYS A 17 -9.79 6.87 -15.97
CA LYS A 17 -8.66 6.68 -16.88
C LYS A 17 -7.41 7.18 -16.15
N PRO A 18 -6.73 6.33 -15.38
CA PRO A 18 -5.58 6.75 -14.60
C PRO A 18 -4.40 7.12 -15.52
N ASN A 19 -3.61 8.13 -15.15
CA ASN A 19 -2.30 8.36 -15.76
C ASN A 19 -1.27 7.43 -15.07
N ALA A 20 -0.87 6.37 -15.77
CA ALA A 20 0.03 5.36 -15.21
C ALA A 20 1.40 5.93 -14.81
N GLU A 21 1.96 6.82 -15.62
CA GLU A 21 3.24 7.47 -15.32
C GLU A 21 3.16 8.30 -14.04
N ALA A 22 2.09 9.08 -13.86
CA ALA A 22 1.87 9.86 -12.64
C ALA A 22 1.74 8.97 -11.40
N VAL A 23 1.05 7.83 -11.52
CA VAL A 23 0.91 6.86 -10.41
C VAL A 23 2.26 6.24 -10.05
N VAL A 24 3.06 5.83 -11.04
CA VAL A 24 4.42 5.29 -10.82
C VAL A 24 5.35 6.35 -10.25
N SER A 25 5.30 7.58 -10.74
CA SER A 25 6.07 8.71 -10.21
C SER A 25 5.74 8.97 -8.74
N THR A 26 4.45 8.96 -8.39
CA THR A 26 3.99 9.08 -7.00
C THR A 26 4.52 7.93 -6.13
N ALA A 27 4.49 6.70 -6.63
CA ALA A 27 5.04 5.53 -5.92
C ALA A 27 6.54 5.70 -5.63
N ASN A 28 7.31 6.14 -6.61
CA ASN A 28 8.75 6.38 -6.46
C ASN A 28 9.06 7.50 -5.46
N GLN A 29 8.32 8.61 -5.50
CA GLN A 29 8.49 9.72 -4.55
C GLN A 29 8.21 9.26 -3.11
N LEU A 30 7.10 8.56 -2.89
CA LEU A 30 6.75 8.03 -1.57
C LEU A 30 7.74 6.97 -1.08
N ARG A 31 8.20 6.08 -1.97
CA ARG A 31 9.25 5.11 -1.65
C ARG A 31 10.50 5.80 -1.13
N ASN A 32 10.99 6.81 -1.84
CA ASN A 32 12.18 7.55 -1.46
C ASN A 32 12.00 8.26 -0.12
N TYR A 33 10.85 8.90 0.09
CA TYR A 33 10.50 9.53 1.36
C TYR A 33 10.51 8.53 2.54
N PHE A 34 9.96 7.34 2.36
CA PHE A 34 9.94 6.33 3.40
C PHE A 34 11.29 5.65 3.61
N ALA A 35 12.05 5.38 2.55
CA ALA A 35 13.36 4.74 2.64
C ALA A 35 14.37 5.57 3.47
N GLN A 36 14.22 6.90 3.48
CA GLN A 36 15.06 7.80 4.28
C GLN A 36 14.76 7.78 5.78
N LYS A 37 13.63 7.20 6.21
CA LYS A 37 13.23 7.15 7.62
C LYS A 37 13.79 5.92 8.32
N LYS A 38 14.04 6.06 9.63
CA LYS A 38 14.50 4.97 10.50
C LYS A 38 13.34 4.04 10.88
N TYR A 39 13.07 3.06 10.04
CA TYR A 39 12.13 1.96 10.31
C TYR A 39 12.81 0.78 11.03
N GLN A 40 12.02 -0.04 11.71
CA GLN A 40 12.50 -1.28 12.32
C GLN A 40 12.93 -2.27 11.24
N LYS A 41 14.03 -3.02 11.48
CA LYS A 41 14.51 -4.03 10.51
C LYS A 41 13.45 -5.12 10.27
N ASN A 42 12.78 -5.56 11.34
CA ASN A 42 11.71 -6.54 11.24
C ASN A 42 10.48 -5.90 10.59
N GLY A 43 9.98 -6.51 9.51
CA GLY A 43 8.84 -6.01 8.74
C GLY A 43 9.16 -4.90 7.74
N PHE A 44 10.43 -4.54 7.54
CA PHE A 44 10.85 -3.61 6.50
C PHE A 44 11.04 -4.33 5.15
N ALA A 45 10.50 -3.74 4.08
CA ALA A 45 10.69 -4.22 2.72
C ALA A 45 10.64 -3.07 1.71
N LEU A 46 11.37 -3.21 0.60
CA LEU A 46 11.38 -2.29 -0.53
C LEU A 46 11.32 -3.07 -1.84
N ASN A 47 10.50 -2.60 -2.79
CA ASN A 47 10.37 -3.15 -4.15
C ASN A 47 10.26 -4.69 -4.23
N ALA A 48 9.48 -5.32 -3.34
CA ALA A 48 9.28 -6.76 -3.39
C ALA A 48 8.11 -7.11 -4.33
N GLN A 49 8.32 -8.04 -5.26
CA GLN A 49 7.24 -8.57 -6.10
C GLN A 49 6.37 -9.52 -5.24
N LEU A 50 5.05 -9.29 -5.22
CA LEU A 50 4.12 -10.16 -4.46
C LEU A 50 3.32 -11.11 -5.34
N GLY A 51 3.22 -10.82 -6.64
CA GLY A 51 2.48 -11.60 -7.62
C GLY A 51 2.51 -10.92 -8.97
N GLU A 52 1.87 -11.48 -9.99
CA GLU A 52 1.85 -10.88 -11.31
C GLU A 52 1.24 -9.46 -11.28
N GLY A 53 2.02 -8.47 -11.71
CA GLY A 53 1.59 -7.07 -11.72
C GLY A 53 1.48 -6.40 -10.35
N VAL A 54 1.84 -7.06 -9.24
CA VAL A 54 1.73 -6.48 -7.88
C VAL A 54 3.10 -6.33 -7.23
N ILE A 55 3.44 -5.09 -6.87
CA ILE A 55 4.72 -4.70 -6.27
C ILE A 55 4.46 -4.07 -4.90
N LEU A 56 5.05 -4.65 -3.85
CA LEU A 56 5.23 -3.99 -2.57
C LEU A 56 6.36 -2.96 -2.69
N VAL A 57 5.99 -1.72 -2.96
CA VAL A 57 6.95 -0.63 -3.16
C VAL A 57 7.68 -0.33 -1.86
N PHE A 58 6.96 -0.33 -0.73
CA PHE A 58 7.52 -0.10 0.60
C PHE A 58 6.65 -0.77 1.68
N GLN A 59 7.29 -1.29 2.72
CA GLN A 59 6.66 -1.62 4.00
C GLN A 59 7.61 -1.29 5.15
N GLY A 60 7.07 -0.79 6.26
CA GLY A 60 7.86 -0.62 7.48
C GLY A 60 7.03 -0.32 8.72
N LYS A 61 7.58 -0.68 9.87
CA LYS A 61 7.08 -0.32 11.20
C LYS A 61 8.00 0.71 11.84
N ASP A 62 7.45 1.84 12.25
CA ASP A 62 8.25 2.88 12.89
C ASP A 62 8.61 2.51 14.34
N LYS A 63 9.36 3.37 15.03
CA LYS A 63 9.76 3.13 16.43
C LYS A 63 8.59 2.94 17.40
N LYS A 64 7.40 3.43 17.07
CA LYS A 64 6.18 3.30 17.87
C LYS A 64 5.35 2.08 17.45
N GLY A 65 5.84 1.26 16.53
CA GLY A 65 5.14 0.08 16.02
C GLY A 65 4.06 0.40 14.98
N ARG A 66 3.95 1.65 14.52
CA ARG A 66 2.95 2.09 13.54
C ARG A 66 3.40 1.62 12.17
N ALA A 67 2.51 0.97 11.43
CA ALA A 67 2.83 0.34 10.16
C ALA A 67 2.42 1.22 8.98
N ALA A 68 3.32 1.36 8.00
CA ALA A 68 3.02 1.95 6.70
C ALA A 68 3.32 0.92 5.60
N ARG A 69 2.43 0.85 4.60
CA ARG A 69 2.56 -0.05 3.45
C ARG A 69 2.17 0.71 2.18
N LEU A 70 3.01 0.60 1.16
CA LEU A 70 2.79 1.18 -0.16
C LEU A 70 2.77 0.06 -1.19
N LEU A 71 1.62 -0.15 -1.82
CA LEU A 71 1.38 -1.22 -2.77
C LEU A 71 1.03 -0.64 -4.14
N LEU A 72 1.79 -1.01 -5.16
CA LEU A 72 1.51 -0.71 -6.56
C LEU A 72 0.94 -1.96 -7.22
N SER A 73 -0.22 -1.85 -7.84
CA SER A 73 -0.84 -2.92 -8.62
C SER A 73 -1.07 -2.43 -10.04
N ASN A 74 -0.55 -3.17 -11.02
CA ASN A 74 -0.71 -2.93 -12.45
C ASN A 74 -0.83 -4.29 -13.16
N PRO A 75 -1.94 -5.01 -12.97
CA PRO A 75 -2.15 -6.28 -13.63
C PRO A 75 -2.22 -6.06 -15.15
N LYS A 76 -1.65 -6.98 -15.92
CA LYS A 76 -1.86 -7.01 -17.37
C LYS A 76 -3.32 -7.39 -17.64
N ASN A 77 -3.99 -6.65 -18.51
CA ASN A 77 -5.27 -7.11 -19.05
C ASN A 77 -5.02 -8.15 -20.13
N LYS A 78 -5.93 -9.13 -20.27
CA LYS A 78 -5.88 -10.12 -21.34
C LYS A 78 -5.96 -9.46 -22.74
N ASP A 79 -6.65 -8.32 -22.83
CA ASP A 79 -6.98 -7.64 -24.09
C ASP A 79 -6.70 -6.12 -24.07
N GLY A 80 -6.01 -5.59 -23.05
CA GLY A 80 -5.87 -4.13 -22.84
C GLY A 80 -4.42 -3.66 -22.62
N GLU A 81 -4.19 -2.36 -22.81
CA GLU A 81 -2.86 -1.74 -22.61
C GLU A 81 -2.43 -1.77 -21.13
N ALA A 82 -1.13 -1.97 -20.90
CA ALA A 82 -0.55 -1.91 -19.56
C ALA A 82 -0.80 -0.51 -18.96
N GLY A 83 -1.30 -0.45 -17.72
CA GLY A 83 -1.57 0.81 -17.03
C GLY A 83 -3.04 1.18 -16.89
N GLU A 84 -3.98 0.57 -17.62
CA GLU A 84 -5.42 0.89 -17.49
C GLU A 84 -5.99 0.59 -16.10
N ASN A 85 -5.46 -0.47 -15.49
CA ASN A 85 -5.84 -0.97 -14.17
C ASN A 85 -4.83 -0.61 -13.07
N ILE A 86 -3.93 0.34 -13.35
CA ILE A 86 -2.92 0.74 -12.38
C ILE A 86 -3.55 1.41 -11.17
N SER A 87 -3.04 1.05 -9.99
CA SER A 87 -3.45 1.59 -8.70
C SER A 87 -2.28 1.64 -7.75
N LEU A 88 -2.26 2.67 -6.91
CA LEU A 88 -1.32 2.80 -5.81
C LEU A 88 -2.12 2.97 -4.52
N THR A 89 -1.83 2.16 -3.52
CA THR A 89 -2.45 2.26 -2.20
C THR A 89 -1.37 2.49 -1.15
N LEU A 90 -1.49 3.61 -0.42
CA LEU A 90 -0.74 3.84 0.81
C LEU A 90 -1.67 3.56 1.99
N SER A 91 -1.35 2.55 2.79
CA SER A 91 -2.04 2.26 4.04
C SER A 91 -1.15 2.58 5.24
N TYR A 92 -1.75 3.21 6.24
CA TYR A 92 -1.12 3.50 7.54
C TYR A 92 -2.03 3.01 8.67
N ILE A 93 -1.47 2.20 9.56
CA ILE A 93 -2.18 1.64 10.72
C ILE A 93 -1.41 2.02 12.00
N GLU A 94 -2.10 2.63 12.96
CA GLU A 94 -1.48 3.04 14.22
C GLU A 94 -1.10 1.83 15.09
N LYS A 95 -2.00 0.85 15.19
CA LYS A 95 -1.83 -0.38 15.99
C LYS A 95 -2.08 -1.62 15.12
N PRO A 96 -1.10 -2.08 14.33
CA PRO A 96 -1.30 -3.23 13.43
C PRO A 96 -1.58 -4.54 14.17
N GLU A 97 -1.08 -4.70 15.40
CA GLU A 97 -1.27 -5.92 16.23
C GLU A 97 -2.55 -5.86 17.09
N ASP A 98 -3.16 -4.69 17.20
CA ASP A 98 -4.43 -4.49 17.90
C ASP A 98 -5.28 -3.46 17.13
N PRO A 99 -5.73 -3.80 15.92
CA PRO A 99 -6.52 -2.90 15.10
C PRO A 99 -7.90 -2.71 15.75
N ASP A 100 -8.38 -1.47 15.78
CA ASP A 100 -9.75 -1.14 16.21
C ASP A 100 -10.73 -1.45 15.07
N VAL A 101 -10.95 -2.75 14.86
CA VAL A 101 -11.91 -3.31 13.91
C VAL A 101 -12.87 -4.22 14.66
N PHE A 102 -14.05 -4.46 14.09
CA PHE A 102 -14.98 -5.43 14.64
C PHE A 102 -14.33 -6.82 14.67
N LYS A 103 -14.05 -7.34 15.86
CA LYS A 103 -13.48 -8.68 16.07
C LYS A 103 -14.65 -9.66 16.15
N ILE A 104 -14.82 -10.47 15.11
CA ILE A 104 -15.74 -11.61 15.11
C ILE A 104 -15.15 -12.67 16.04
N LYS A 105 -15.94 -13.26 16.95
CA LYS A 105 -15.42 -14.31 17.83
C LYS A 105 -15.34 -15.63 17.06
N ASP A 106 -14.41 -16.48 17.47
CA ASP A 106 -14.36 -17.85 16.96
C ASP A 106 -15.72 -18.53 17.21
N GLY A 107 -16.37 -18.99 16.13
CA GLY A 107 -17.68 -19.65 16.18
C GLY A 107 -18.88 -18.79 15.73
N ASP A 108 -18.68 -17.53 15.35
CA ASP A 108 -19.75 -16.64 14.83
C ASP A 108 -19.97 -16.77 13.30
N PHE A 109 -19.48 -17.86 12.65
CA PHE A 109 -19.70 -18.18 11.24
C PHE A 109 -20.66 -19.37 11.06
#